data_AF-T0PGC9-F1
#
_entry.id   AF-T0PGC9-F1
#
_cell.length_a   1.000
_cell.length_b   1.000
_cell.length_c   1.000
_cell.angle_alpha   90.00
_cell.angle_beta   90.00
_cell.angle_gamma   90.00
#
_symmetry.space_group_name_H-M   'P 1'
#
loop_
_entity.id
_entity.type
_entity.pdbx_description
1 polymer ?
#
loop_
_entity_poly.entity_id
_entity_poly.type
_entity_poly.pdbx_seq_one_letter_code
_entity_poly.pdbx_strand_id
1 'polypeptide(L)'
;MKKLITFLLNGQTMAMDSQYIKKIIKLEPLTKIPSSEKFLEGVINYQQTIMPVINIKAILGIQDTSIYDSSSIIAICKDGETTGILVDYVDDIVDVNEEEICKDISNCFIQGVVKIDNKIVMILNPVIRR
;
A
#
# COMPACT_ATOMS: atom_id res chain seq x y z
N MET A 1 16.58 -3.76 13.00
CA MET A 1 16.43 -3.65 11.53
C MET A 1 15.00 -3.95 11.17
N LYS A 2 14.47 -3.19 10.21
CA LYS A 2 13.08 -3.29 9.77
C LYS A 2 13.07 -3.54 8.26
N LYS A 3 12.37 -4.58 7.83
CA LYS A 3 12.22 -4.92 6.41
C LYS A 3 11.01 -4.22 5.83
N LEU A 4 11.24 -3.40 4.82
CA LEU A 4 10.20 -2.64 4.13
C LEU A 4 10.06 -3.15 2.70
N ILE A 5 8.84 -3.23 2.20
CA ILE A 5 8.56 -3.42 0.78
C ILE A 5 8.32 -2.04 0.17
N THR A 6 9.10 -1.69 -0.86
CA THR A 6 8.95 -0.45 -1.62
C THR A 6 8.06 -0.65 -2.83
N PHE A 7 7.30 0.38 -3.17
CA PHE A 7 6.39 0.39 -4.31
C PHE A 7 6.15 1.82 -4.79
N LEU A 8 5.67 1.94 -6.03
CA LEU A 8 5.36 3.22 -6.65
C LEU A 8 3.87 3.54 -6.56
N LEU A 9 3.60 4.82 -6.29
CA LEU A 9 2.31 5.45 -6.44
C LEU A 9 2.51 6.79 -7.15
N ASN A 10 1.99 6.94 -8.37
CA ASN A 10 2.10 8.13 -9.19
C ASN A 10 3.53 8.68 -9.27
N GLY A 11 4.50 7.79 -9.54
CA GLY A 11 5.93 8.12 -9.65
C GLY A 11 6.65 8.38 -8.31
N GLN A 12 5.96 8.31 -7.17
CA GLN A 12 6.56 8.46 -5.86
C GLN A 12 6.82 7.08 -5.22
N THR A 13 8.04 6.89 -4.71
CA THR A 13 8.39 5.69 -3.94
C THR A 13 7.84 5.78 -2.54
N MET A 14 7.00 4.82 -2.20
CA MET A 14 6.48 4.60 -0.86
C MET A 14 6.96 3.25 -0.34
N ALA A 15 6.78 3.02 0.95
CA ALA A 15 7.12 1.77 1.59
C ALA A 15 6.05 1.31 2.57
N MET A 16 6.02 0.01 2.83
CA MET A 16 5.26 -0.56 3.92
C MET A 16 6.08 -1.62 4.63
N ASP A 17 5.88 -1.74 5.94
CA ASP A 17 6.51 -2.77 6.73
C ASP A 17 6.09 -4.17 6.28
N SER A 18 7.09 -4.98 5.90
CA SER A 18 6.90 -6.32 5.37
C SER A 18 6.18 -7.26 6.33
N GLN A 19 6.19 -6.99 7.64
CA GLN A 19 5.50 -7.83 8.62
C GLN A 19 3.98 -7.90 8.38
N TYR A 20 3.40 -6.89 7.74
CA TYR A 20 1.97 -6.86 7.42
C TYR A 20 1.65 -7.50 6.07
N ILE A 21 2.64 -7.78 5.23
CA ILE A 21 2.42 -8.21 3.85
C ILE A 21 2.29 -9.73 3.81
N LYS A 22 1.14 -10.22 3.34
CA LYS A 22 0.90 -11.64 3.10
C LYS A 22 1.38 -12.07 1.72
N LYS A 23 1.07 -11.30 0.68
CA LYS A 23 1.36 -11.66 -0.71
C LYS A 23 1.30 -10.44 -1.62
N ILE A 24 2.15 -10.42 -2.65
CA ILE A 24 1.99 -9.56 -3.81
C ILE A 24 1.25 -10.35 -4.88
N ILE A 25 0.15 -9.80 -5.37
CA ILE A 25 -0.78 -10.43 -6.29
C ILE A 25 -0.80 -9.61 -7.58
N LYS A 26 -0.68 -10.27 -8.72
CA LYS A 26 -0.88 -9.63 -10.02
C LYS A 26 -2.32 -9.10 -10.09
N LEU A 27 -2.49 -7.89 -10.62
CA LEU A 27 -3.83 -7.34 -10.80
C LEU A 27 -4.64 -8.22 -11.76
N GLU A 28 -5.82 -8.62 -11.30
CA GLU A 28 -6.86 -9.28 -12.07
C GLU A 28 -8.11 -8.39 -12.10
N PRO A 29 -9.07 -8.62 -13.01
CA PRO A 29 -10.32 -7.88 -13.03
C PRO A 29 -11.00 -7.87 -11.65
N LEU A 30 -11.27 -6.66 -11.15
CA LEU A 30 -11.92 -6.46 -9.86
C LEU A 30 -13.44 -6.53 -10.00
N THR A 31 -14.12 -7.17 -9.05
CA THR A 31 -15.58 -7.09 -8.96
C THR A 31 -15.96 -5.76 -8.32
N LYS A 32 -16.56 -4.86 -9.09
CA LYS A 32 -16.99 -3.54 -8.63
C LYS A 32 -18.18 -3.65 -7.66
N ILE A 33 -18.15 -2.85 -6.59
CA ILE A 33 -19.26 -2.73 -5.65
C ILE A 33 -20.08 -1.47 -6.00
N PRO A 34 -21.39 -1.58 -6.24
CA PRO A 34 -22.24 -0.41 -6.51
C PRO A 34 -22.25 0.57 -5.34
N SER A 35 -22.25 1.87 -5.63
CA SER A 35 -22.34 2.95 -4.64
C SER A 35 -21.25 2.89 -3.56
N SER A 36 -20.08 2.33 -3.87
CA SER A 36 -18.95 2.29 -2.96
C SER A 36 -18.21 3.63 -2.88
N GLU A 37 -17.41 3.73 -1.83
CA GLU A 37 -16.45 4.82 -1.64
C GLU A 37 -15.43 4.87 -2.79
N LYS A 38 -14.96 6.08 -3.12
CA LYS A 38 -14.02 6.29 -4.24
C LYS A 38 -12.70 5.54 -4.09
N PHE A 39 -12.26 5.30 -2.86
CA PHE A 39 -11.03 4.55 -2.60
C PHE A 39 -11.21 3.04 -2.73
N LEU A 40 -12.45 2.52 -2.73
CA LEU A 40 -12.72 1.10 -2.88
C LEU A 40 -12.83 0.77 -4.37
N GLU A 41 -11.79 0.16 -4.91
CA GLU A 41 -11.79 -0.25 -6.32
C GLU A 41 -12.67 -1.48 -6.58
N GLY A 42 -12.94 -2.27 -5.55
CA GLY A 42 -13.80 -3.45 -5.63
C GLY A 42 -13.32 -4.54 -4.69
N VAL A 43 -13.63 -5.78 -5.05
CA VAL A 43 -13.23 -6.98 -4.32
C VAL A 43 -12.67 -8.04 -5.26
N ILE A 44 -11.84 -8.92 -4.69
CA ILE A 44 -11.37 -10.14 -5.35
C ILE A 44 -11.63 -11.37 -4.47
N ASN A 45 -11.69 -12.54 -5.11
CA ASN A 45 -11.65 -13.81 -4.39
C ASN A 45 -10.19 -14.12 -4.00
N TYR A 46 -9.93 -14.20 -2.70
CA TYR A 46 -8.62 -14.48 -2.14
C TYR A 46 -8.74 -15.60 -1.10
N GLN A 47 -8.10 -16.73 -1.34
CA GLN A 47 -8.11 -17.90 -0.43
C GLN A 47 -9.53 -18.30 0.03
N GLN A 48 -10.50 -18.35 -0.90
CA GLN A 48 -11.91 -18.68 -0.63
C GLN A 48 -12.63 -17.64 0.26
N THR A 49 -12.05 -16.45 0.40
CA THR A 49 -12.66 -15.30 1.10
C THR A 49 -12.74 -14.11 0.16
N ILE A 50 -13.65 -13.18 0.44
CA ILE A 50 -13.74 -11.92 -0.30
C ILE A 50 -12.77 -10.93 0.33
N MET A 51 -11.82 -10.43 -0.45
CA MET A 51 -10.86 -9.42 -0.01
C MET A 51 -11.16 -8.07 -0.70
N PRO A 52 -11.35 -6.98 0.06
CA PRO A 52 -11.49 -5.64 -0.51
C PRO A 52 -10.15 -5.18 -1.10
N VAL A 53 -10.22 -4.44 -2.22
CA VAL A 53 -9.07 -3.83 -2.87
C VAL A 53 -9.23 -2.31 -2.85
N ILE A 54 -8.28 -1.64 -2.21
CA ILE A 54 -8.29 -0.19 -1.98
C ILE A 54 -7.24 0.47 -2.85
N ASN A 55 -7.62 1.53 -3.57
CA ASN A 55 -6.69 2.42 -4.24
C ASN A 55 -6.26 3.53 -3.27
N ILE A 56 -5.07 3.36 -2.72
CA ILE A 56 -4.53 4.26 -1.70
C ILE A 56 -4.22 5.66 -2.26
N LYS A 57 -4.09 5.81 -3.59
CA LYS A 57 -3.94 7.12 -4.24
C LYS A 57 -5.13 8.04 -3.93
N ALA A 58 -6.35 7.47 -3.93
CA ALA A 58 -7.56 8.21 -3.58
C ALA A 58 -7.58 8.70 -2.12
N ILE A 59 -6.96 7.95 -1.20
CA ILE A 59 -6.86 8.30 0.23
C ILE A 59 -5.79 9.36 0.46
N LEU A 60 -4.67 9.27 -0.25
CA LEU A 60 -3.56 10.23 -0.18
C LEU A 60 -3.86 11.55 -0.92
N GLY A 61 -5.04 11.66 -1.56
CA GLY A 61 -5.42 12.84 -2.34
C GLY A 61 -4.64 12.99 -3.65
N ILE A 62 -4.03 11.91 -4.14
CA ILE A 62 -3.35 11.89 -5.45
C ILE A 62 -4.43 11.94 -6.54
N GLN A 63 -4.33 12.95 -7.42
CA GLN A 63 -5.34 13.19 -8.45
C GLN A 63 -5.42 12.06 -9.47
N ASP A 64 -4.27 11.51 -9.88
CA ASP A 64 -4.23 10.39 -10.79
C ASP A 64 -4.40 9.06 -10.05
N THR A 65 -5.63 8.55 -10.08
CA THR A 65 -5.97 7.24 -9.53
C THR A 65 -6.00 6.14 -10.59
N SER A 66 -5.41 6.36 -11.77
CA SER A 66 -5.42 5.40 -12.88
C SER A 66 -4.82 4.06 -12.50
N ILE A 67 -5.29 3.01 -13.15
CA ILE A 67 -4.77 1.65 -13.00
C ILE A 67 -3.97 1.32 -14.25
N TYR A 68 -2.76 0.79 -14.07
CA TYR A 68 -1.79 0.53 -15.13
C TYR A 68 -1.60 -0.97 -15.34
N ASP A 69 -1.06 -1.37 -16.48
CA ASP A 69 -0.72 -2.79 -16.74
C ASP A 69 0.35 -3.33 -15.77
N SER A 70 1.19 -2.45 -15.22
CA SER A 70 2.17 -2.77 -14.18
C SER A 70 1.57 -2.87 -12.77
N SER A 71 0.31 -2.45 -12.60
CA SER A 71 -0.31 -2.37 -11.27
C SER A 71 -0.39 -3.75 -10.62
N SER A 72 -0.20 -3.75 -9.31
CA SER A 72 -0.21 -4.95 -8.47
C SER A 72 -1.02 -4.70 -7.21
N ILE A 73 -1.47 -5.77 -6.58
CA ILE A 73 -2.19 -5.72 -5.30
C ILE A 73 -1.26 -6.26 -4.21
N ILE A 74 -0.95 -5.44 -3.21
CA ILE A 74 -0.26 -5.87 -2.00
C ILE A 74 -1.34 -6.31 -1.00
N ALA A 75 -1.48 -7.63 -0.80
CA ALA A 75 -2.36 -8.17 0.22
C ALA A 75 -1.69 -8.00 1.60
N ILE A 76 -2.31 -7.18 2.44
CA ILE A 76 -1.86 -6.90 3.80
C ILE A 76 -2.81 -7.52 4.81
N CYS A 77 -2.30 -7.91 5.96
CA CYS A 77 -3.08 -8.43 7.06
C CYS A 77 -2.71 -7.73 8.36
N LYS A 78 -3.74 -7.24 9.05
CA LYS A 78 -3.60 -6.68 10.39
C LYS A 78 -4.84 -7.02 11.20
N ASP A 79 -4.63 -7.42 12.45
CA ASP A 79 -5.70 -7.77 13.39
C ASP A 79 -6.67 -8.85 12.84
N GLY A 80 -6.15 -9.76 11.98
CA GLY A 80 -6.93 -10.83 11.33
C GLY A 80 -7.64 -10.42 10.04
N GLU A 81 -7.77 -9.12 9.76
CA GLU A 81 -8.40 -8.61 8.55
C GLU A 81 -7.40 -8.50 7.41
N THR A 82 -7.79 -8.98 6.23
CA THR A 82 -6.94 -8.92 5.03
C THR A 82 -7.52 -7.93 4.03
N THR A 83 -6.68 -7.01 3.56
CA THR A 83 -7.04 -5.97 2.58
C THR A 83 -6.00 -5.94 1.47
N GLY A 84 -6.43 -5.79 0.23
CA GLY A 84 -5.56 -5.53 -0.90
C GLY A 84 -5.32 -4.04 -1.07
N ILE A 85 -4.06 -3.62 -1.20
CA ILE A 85 -3.70 -2.26 -1.58
C ILE A 85 -3.25 -2.27 -3.03
N LEU A 86 -3.95 -1.51 -3.88
CA LEU A 86 -3.57 -1.31 -5.26
C LEU A 86 -2.39 -0.34 -5.34
N VAL A 87 -1.34 -0.75 -6.01
CA VAL A 87 -0.11 0.03 -6.26
C VAL A 87 0.23 0.02 -7.74
N ASP A 88 0.99 1.01 -8.22
CA ASP A 88 1.33 1.12 -9.64
C ASP A 88 2.42 0.13 -10.05
N TYR A 89 3.34 -0.17 -9.14
CA TYR A 89 4.44 -1.11 -9.33
C TYR A 89 5.04 -1.48 -7.97
N VAL A 90 5.37 -2.76 -7.75
CA VAL A 90 6.16 -3.17 -6.58
C VAL A 90 7.63 -3.23 -6.98
N ASP A 91 8.48 -2.61 -6.17
CA ASP A 91 9.88 -2.35 -6.52
C ASP A 91 10.83 -3.36 -5.87
N ASP A 92 11.16 -3.20 -4.57
CA ASP A 92 12.14 -4.05 -3.90
C ASP A 92 11.80 -4.27 -2.40
N ILE A 93 12.57 -5.12 -1.74
CA ILE A 93 12.57 -5.28 -0.28
C ILE A 93 13.87 -4.70 0.27
N VAL A 94 13.75 -3.73 1.17
CA VAL A 94 14.88 -3.00 1.74
C VAL A 94 14.94 -3.17 3.25
N ASP A 95 16.15 -3.34 3.77
CA ASP A 95 16.43 -3.37 5.20
C ASP A 95 16.82 -1.96 5.68
N VAL A 96 16.14 -1.46 6.70
CA VAL A 96 16.31 -0.10 7.24
C VAL A 96 16.54 -0.16 8.75
N ASN A 97 17.42 0.69 9.27
CA ASN A 97 17.56 0.84 10.72
C ASN A 97 16.41 1.69 11.27
N GLU A 98 15.78 1.27 12.37
CA GLU A 98 14.64 2.01 12.92
C GLU A 98 14.99 3.44 13.35
N GLU A 99 16.26 3.68 13.71
CA GLU A 99 16.80 4.98 14.07
C GLU A 99 16.89 5.95 12.87
N GLU A 100 16.94 5.43 11.64
CA GLU A 100 16.93 6.23 10.41
C GLU A 100 15.53 6.70 10.02
N ILE A 101 14.49 6.14 10.67
CA ILE A 101 13.09 6.49 10.39
C ILE A 101 12.72 7.73 11.20
N CYS A 102 12.52 8.85 10.51
CA CYS A 102 11.95 10.06 11.09
C CYS A 102 10.45 9.84 11.34
N LYS A 103 10.03 9.87 12.62
CA LYS A 103 8.64 9.67 13.06
C LYS A 103 7.92 10.97 13.42
N ASP A 104 8.60 12.12 13.36
CA ASP A 104 8.07 13.44 13.76
C ASP A 104 7.13 14.06 12.72
N ILE A 105 6.35 13.22 12.03
CA ILE A 105 5.41 13.64 10.99
C ILE A 105 4.00 13.35 11.49
N SER A 106 3.23 14.41 11.72
CA SER A 106 1.84 14.30 12.15
C SER A 106 0.92 14.01 10.95
N ASN A 107 0.83 12.74 10.56
CA ASN A 107 -0.08 12.27 9.50
C ASN A 107 -0.58 10.86 9.84
N CYS A 108 -1.89 10.61 9.75
CA CYS A 108 -2.49 9.33 10.11
C CYS A 108 -2.12 8.18 9.15
N PHE A 109 -1.81 8.50 7.90
CA PHE A 109 -1.46 7.54 6.84
C PHE A 109 0.04 7.27 6.76
N ILE A 110 0.88 8.15 7.33
CA ILE A 110 2.34 8.02 7.28
C ILE A 110 2.86 7.63 8.66
N GLN A 111 3.44 6.43 8.76
CA GLN A 111 4.09 5.95 9.98
C GLN A 111 5.45 6.64 10.21
N GLY A 112 6.12 7.04 9.14
CA GLY A 112 7.40 7.73 9.20
C GLY A 112 7.99 7.94 7.82
N VAL A 113 9.14 8.58 7.76
CA VAL A 113 9.89 8.85 6.52
C VAL A 113 11.33 8.40 6.70
N VAL A 114 11.89 7.80 5.67
CA VAL A 114 13.28 7.37 5.64
C VAL A 114 13.93 7.75 4.32
N LYS A 115 15.25 7.94 4.35
CA LYS A 115 16.05 8.21 3.16
C LYS A 115 16.70 6.91 2.68
N ILE A 116 16.42 6.48 1.45
CA ILE A 116 16.97 5.27 0.83
C ILE A 116 17.58 5.68 -0.51
N ASP A 117 18.87 5.42 -0.73
CA ASP A 117 19.59 5.79 -1.97
C ASP A 117 19.36 7.24 -2.42
N ASN A 118 19.46 8.18 -1.46
CA ASN A 118 19.18 9.60 -1.66
C ASN A 118 17.73 9.99 -2.03
N LYS A 119 16.79 9.03 -2.04
CA LYS A 119 15.36 9.28 -2.21
C LYS A 119 14.67 9.34 -0.85
N ILE A 120 13.71 10.24 -0.72
CA ILE A 120 12.81 10.29 0.44
C ILE A 120 11.71 9.27 0.19
N VAL A 121 11.55 8.33 1.10
CA VAL A 121 10.54 7.26 1.03
C VAL A 121 9.62 7.38 2.23
N MET A 122 8.32 7.51 1.97
CA MET A 122 7.30 7.57 3.03
C MET A 122 6.84 6.15 3.37
N ILE A 123 6.81 5.83 4.66
CA ILE A 123 6.35 4.55 5.18
C ILE A 123 4.87 4.67 5.51
N LEU A 124 4.03 3.95 4.78
CA LEU A 124 2.58 3.96 4.96
C LEU A 124 2.16 3.12 6.17
N ASN A 125 1.16 3.63 6.88
CA ASN A 125 0.47 2.88 7.92
C ASN A 125 -0.37 1.77 7.28
N PRO A 126 -0.23 0.50 7.69
CA PRO A 126 -1.04 -0.61 7.17
C PRO A 126 -2.53 -0.48 7.53
N VAL A 127 -2.89 0.37 8.51
CA VAL A 127 -4.29 0.64 8.83
C VAL A 127 -4.69 1.98 8.25
N ILE A 128 -5.50 1.92 7.20
CA ILE A 128 -6.32 3.06 6.82
C ILE A 128 -7.50 3.05 7.80
N ARG A 129 -7.30 3.56 9.03
CA ARG A 129 -8.42 3.78 9.95
C ARG A 129 -9.22 4.97 9.41
N ARG A 130 -10.54 4.78 9.25
CA ARG A 130 -11.51 5.88 9.22
C ARG A 130 -11.57 6.55 10.58
#